data_AF-A0A7W7SAF6-F1
#
_entry.id   AF-A0A7W7SAF6-F1
#
_cell.length_a   1.000
_cell.length_b   1.000
_cell.length_c   1.000
_cell.angle_alpha   90.00
_cell.angle_beta   90.00
_cell.angle_gamma   90.00
#
_symmetry.space_group_name_H-M   'P 1'
#
loop_
_entity.id
_entity.type
_entity.pdbx_description
1 polymer ?
#
loop_
_entity_poly.entity_id
_entity_poly.type
_entity_poly.pdbx_seq_one_letter_code
_entity_poly.pdbx_strand_id
1 'polypeptide(L)'
;MTAEPMTPERHAEIEAALAAIPAPPWQWIGDCRRDGPVLATTHSGWVYVMGFDRLGMQGAQPSFPVGKMDGGGLITPAAELAVARDPDAPGPIRDIDNPVARWLRHSGQYAQELLAELGWLAAELSDTQALLAKTVDNYETVLGLADGEPLTVWRAEVGPIPLATYLSADEARAHCADHHLADYGPTASLSWYEEEPDTLTALRMHAVGQGEGDAELETAYRVVPVPALPAYDPQADR
;
A
#
# COMPACT_ATOMS: atom_id res chain seq x y z
N MET A 1 -12.75 4.75 -8.31
CA MET A 1 -13.10 4.93 -6.89
C MET A 1 -11.88 4.59 -6.08
N THR A 2 -11.22 5.59 -5.49
CA THR A 2 -10.20 5.36 -4.46
C THR A 2 -10.92 4.90 -3.20
N ALA A 3 -10.63 3.69 -2.73
CA ALA A 3 -11.15 3.23 -1.46
C ALA A 3 -10.51 4.08 -0.35
N GLU A 4 -11.32 4.62 0.55
CA GLU A 4 -10.83 5.26 1.76
C GLU A 4 -10.06 4.23 2.61
N PRO A 5 -9.00 4.65 3.32
CA PRO A 5 -8.26 3.75 4.20
C PRO A 5 -9.19 3.20 5.29
N MET A 6 -9.08 1.89 5.57
CA MET A 6 -9.91 1.24 6.57
C MET A 6 -9.54 1.73 7.98
N THR A 7 -10.49 2.36 8.67
CA THR A 7 -10.33 2.80 10.06
C THR A 7 -10.28 1.61 11.02
N PRO A 8 -9.60 1.71 12.18
CA PRO A 8 -9.60 0.68 13.22
C PRO A 8 -11.01 0.30 13.70
N GLU A 9 -11.92 1.26 13.79
CA GLU A 9 -13.31 1.03 14.22
C GLU A 9 -14.05 0.16 13.21
N ARG A 10 -13.91 0.47 11.92
CA ARG A 10 -14.48 -0.34 10.83
C ARG A 10 -13.88 -1.75 10.81
N HIS A 11 -12.59 -1.90 11.10
CA HIS A 11 -11.95 -3.20 11.18
C HIS A 11 -12.57 -4.05 12.32
N ALA A 12 -12.67 -3.49 13.52
CA ALA A 12 -13.29 -4.15 14.67
C ALA A 12 -14.77 -4.50 14.42
N GLU A 13 -15.51 -3.64 13.71
CA GLU A 13 -16.89 -3.92 13.30
C GLU A 13 -16.97 -5.15 12.39
N ILE A 14 -16.07 -5.28 11.42
CA ILE A 14 -16.03 -6.43 10.50
C ILE A 14 -15.66 -7.72 11.26
N GLU A 15 -14.67 -7.66 12.15
CA GLU A 15 -14.31 -8.80 13.01
C GLU A 15 -15.49 -9.26 13.87
N ALA A 16 -16.18 -8.31 14.52
CA ALA A 16 -17.35 -8.60 15.33
C ALA A 16 -18.51 -9.20 14.51
N ALA A 17 -18.75 -8.67 13.30
CA ALA A 17 -19.76 -9.19 12.39
C ALA A 17 -19.44 -10.63 11.95
N LEU A 18 -18.16 -10.93 11.68
CA LEU A 18 -17.72 -12.27 11.29
C LEU A 18 -17.75 -13.26 12.46
N ALA A 19 -17.46 -12.81 13.69
CA ALA A 19 -17.57 -13.64 14.89
C ALA A 19 -19.03 -13.96 15.26
N ALA A 20 -19.97 -13.12 14.83
CA ALA A 20 -21.41 -13.28 15.10
C ALA A 20 -22.11 -14.30 14.18
N ILE A 21 -21.46 -14.74 13.10
CA ILE A 21 -22.03 -15.72 12.15
C ILE A 21 -21.42 -17.11 12.34
N PRO A 22 -22.11 -18.20 11.93
CA PRO A 22 -21.57 -19.54 12.08
C PRO A 22 -20.23 -19.70 11.33
N ALA A 23 -19.27 -20.36 11.97
CA ALA A 23 -17.92 -20.49 11.42
C ALA A 23 -17.92 -21.25 10.06
N PRO A 24 -17.13 -20.79 9.07
CA PRO A 24 -16.88 -21.54 7.83
C PRO A 24 -16.11 -22.85 8.11
N PRO A 25 -16.04 -23.80 7.15
CA PRO A 25 -16.56 -23.72 5.79
C PRO A 25 -18.08 -23.92 5.73
N TRP A 26 -18.74 -23.19 4.82
CA TRP A 26 -20.16 -23.38 4.54
C TRP A 26 -20.37 -24.27 3.32
N GLN A 27 -21.54 -24.89 3.25
CA GLN A 27 -21.92 -25.78 2.16
C GLN A 27 -23.43 -25.70 1.89
N TRP A 28 -23.79 -25.75 0.60
CA TRP A 28 -25.17 -25.93 0.18
C TRP A 28 -25.56 -27.38 0.36
N ILE A 29 -26.63 -27.61 1.11
CA ILE A 29 -27.20 -28.93 1.39
C ILE A 29 -28.72 -28.86 1.27
N GLY A 30 -29.40 -30.01 1.41
CA GLY A 30 -30.85 -30.10 1.37
C GLY A 30 -31.36 -31.03 0.28
N ASP A 31 -32.67 -31.03 0.10
CA ASP A 31 -33.37 -31.85 -0.89
C ASP A 31 -34.34 -30.98 -1.69
N CYS A 32 -34.12 -30.86 -3.00
CA CYS A 32 -34.94 -30.06 -3.90
C CYS A 32 -36.41 -30.48 -3.94
N ARG A 33 -36.76 -31.70 -3.50
CA ARG A 33 -38.13 -32.22 -3.49
C ARG A 33 -38.88 -31.97 -2.19
N ARG A 34 -38.18 -31.68 -1.10
CA ARG A 34 -38.79 -31.55 0.24
C ARG A 34 -38.63 -30.15 0.78
N ASP A 35 -37.39 -29.76 0.99
CA ASP A 35 -37.04 -28.63 1.84
C ASP A 35 -36.24 -27.54 1.13
N GLY A 36 -35.79 -27.82 -0.09
CA GLY A 36 -35.00 -26.92 -0.90
C GLY A 36 -33.55 -26.81 -0.42
N PRO A 37 -32.71 -26.06 -1.17
CA PRO A 37 -31.34 -25.78 -0.77
C PRO A 37 -31.25 -24.87 0.46
N VAL A 38 -30.39 -25.22 1.41
CA VAL A 38 -30.03 -24.41 2.58
C VAL A 38 -28.51 -24.30 2.70
N LEU A 39 -28.02 -23.19 3.24
CA LEU A 39 -26.59 -22.99 3.51
C LEU A 39 -26.31 -23.34 4.96
N ALA A 40 -25.39 -24.27 5.20
CA ALA A 40 -25.07 -24.74 6.54
C ALA A 40 -23.56 -24.95 6.73
N THR A 41 -23.14 -25.01 7.99
CA THR A 41 -21.80 -25.43 8.41
C THR A 41 -21.89 -26.68 9.27
N THR A 42 -20.83 -27.48 9.27
CA THR A 42 -20.65 -28.64 10.17
C THR A 42 -19.58 -28.39 11.25
N HIS A 43 -19.02 -27.18 11.32
CA HIS A 43 -17.88 -26.85 12.20
C HIS A 43 -18.15 -27.18 13.68
N SER A 44 -19.38 -27.02 14.15
CA SER A 44 -19.77 -27.30 15.54
C SER A 44 -21.11 -28.05 15.59
N GLY A 45 -21.18 -29.13 14.81
CA GLY A 45 -22.45 -29.77 14.46
C GLY A 45 -23.15 -29.04 13.32
N TRP A 46 -24.37 -29.47 12.98
CA TRP A 46 -25.15 -28.86 11.91
C TRP A 46 -25.74 -27.52 12.36
N VAL A 47 -25.24 -26.42 11.80
CA VAL A 47 -25.75 -25.08 12.02
C VAL A 47 -26.14 -24.46 10.69
N TYR A 48 -27.39 -24.00 10.58
CA TYR A 48 -27.87 -23.29 9.39
C TYR A 48 -27.35 -21.85 9.40
N VAL A 49 -26.63 -21.49 8.34
CA VAL A 49 -26.18 -20.12 8.07
C VAL A 49 -27.34 -19.33 7.45
N MET A 50 -28.08 -19.99 6.55
CA MET A 50 -29.25 -19.42 5.89
C MET A 50 -30.28 -20.52 5.65
N GLY A 51 -31.44 -20.38 6.27
CA GLY A 51 -32.63 -21.20 6.06
C GLY A 51 -33.82 -20.33 5.64
N PHE A 52 -34.83 -20.95 5.03
CA PHE A 52 -36.03 -20.26 4.57
C PHE A 52 -37.25 -20.83 5.29
N ASP A 53 -37.87 -20.01 6.13
CA ASP A 53 -39.09 -20.40 6.85
C ASP A 53 -40.32 -20.36 5.92
N ARG A 54 -41.16 -21.38 6.05
CA ARG A 54 -42.38 -21.52 5.24
C ARG A 54 -43.54 -20.79 5.89
N LEU A 55 -44.00 -19.69 5.28
CA LEU A 55 -45.31 -19.09 5.59
C LEU A 55 -46.28 -19.33 4.43
N GLY A 56 -46.90 -20.51 4.39
CA GLY A 56 -48.08 -20.78 3.55
C GLY A 56 -47.87 -20.89 2.03
N MET A 57 -46.66 -20.66 1.50
CA MET A 57 -46.33 -20.88 0.10
C MET A 57 -45.48 -22.16 -0.05
N GLN A 58 -45.97 -23.13 -0.81
CA GLN A 58 -45.18 -24.30 -1.18
C GLN A 58 -44.02 -23.85 -2.08
N GLY A 59 -42.77 -24.18 -1.69
CA GLY A 59 -41.59 -23.96 -2.54
C GLY A 59 -40.78 -22.68 -2.30
N ALA A 60 -40.84 -22.05 -1.13
CA ALA A 60 -39.93 -20.95 -0.78
C ALA A 60 -38.48 -21.46 -0.76
N GLN A 61 -37.63 -20.89 -1.61
CA GLN A 61 -36.24 -21.26 -1.79
C GLN A 61 -35.43 -20.03 -2.24
N PRO A 62 -34.10 -20.01 -2.04
CA PRO A 62 -33.30 -18.94 -2.60
C PRO A 62 -33.45 -18.92 -4.12
N SER A 63 -33.30 -17.74 -4.71
CA SER A 63 -33.25 -17.60 -6.17
C SER A 63 -32.05 -16.73 -6.52
N PHE A 64 -31.41 -17.02 -7.64
CA PHE A 64 -30.16 -16.38 -8.02
C PHE A 64 -30.27 -15.79 -9.43
N PRO A 65 -29.57 -14.69 -9.71
CA PRO A 65 -29.50 -14.15 -11.06
C PRO A 65 -28.76 -15.11 -11.99
N VAL A 66 -29.31 -15.32 -13.18
CA VAL A 66 -28.76 -16.12 -14.28
C VAL A 66 -28.75 -15.26 -15.55
N GLY A 67 -27.65 -15.31 -16.30
CA GLY A 67 -27.44 -14.48 -17.48
C GLY A 67 -26.55 -13.26 -17.19
N LYS A 68 -26.76 -12.16 -17.92
CA LYS A 68 -25.91 -10.98 -17.79
C LYS A 68 -26.18 -10.23 -16.48
N MET A 69 -25.09 -9.80 -15.83
CA MET A 69 -25.11 -9.03 -14.57
C MET A 69 -25.46 -7.55 -14.76
N ASP A 70 -25.74 -7.10 -15.99
CA ASP A 70 -26.04 -5.71 -16.38
C ASP A 70 -27.53 -5.33 -16.20
N GLY A 71 -28.24 -6.01 -15.30
CA GLY A 71 -29.64 -5.72 -14.96
C GLY A 71 -30.68 -6.45 -15.82
N GLY A 72 -30.27 -7.28 -16.79
CA GLY A 72 -31.15 -8.11 -17.61
C GLY A 72 -31.27 -9.57 -17.20
N GLY A 73 -30.67 -9.97 -16.06
CA GLY A 73 -30.63 -11.37 -15.62
C GLY A 73 -31.99 -11.94 -15.23
N LEU A 74 -32.25 -13.19 -15.59
CA LEU A 74 -33.40 -13.95 -15.11
C LEU A 74 -33.13 -14.40 -13.68
N ILE A 75 -34.11 -14.25 -12.78
CA ILE A 75 -34.03 -14.81 -11.44
C ILE A 75 -34.46 -16.27 -11.52
N THR A 76 -33.54 -17.20 -11.27
CA THR A 76 -33.78 -18.64 -11.35
C THR A 76 -33.77 -19.25 -9.94
N PRO A 77 -34.78 -20.05 -9.56
CA PRO A 77 -34.80 -20.73 -8.28
C PRO A 77 -33.61 -21.66 -8.06
N ALA A 78 -33.13 -21.74 -6.83
CA ALA A 78 -31.96 -22.52 -6.46
C ALA A 78 -32.10 -24.02 -6.80
N ALA A 79 -33.30 -24.61 -6.71
CA ALA A 79 -33.52 -26.00 -7.08
C ALA A 79 -33.31 -26.28 -8.58
N GLU A 80 -33.53 -25.31 -9.46
CA GLU A 80 -33.25 -25.46 -10.90
C GLU A 80 -31.76 -25.36 -11.21
N LEU A 81 -30.99 -24.72 -10.31
CA LEU A 81 -29.54 -24.60 -10.38
C LEU A 81 -28.83 -25.64 -9.52
N ALA A 82 -29.57 -26.52 -8.85
CA ALA A 82 -29.00 -27.45 -7.90
C ALA A 82 -28.16 -28.51 -8.60
N VAL A 83 -26.97 -28.74 -8.06
CA VAL A 83 -26.12 -29.84 -8.46
C VAL A 83 -26.46 -31.02 -7.54
N ALA A 84 -27.05 -32.06 -8.11
CA ALA A 84 -27.35 -33.29 -7.37
C ALA A 84 -26.09 -33.91 -6.78
N ARG A 85 -26.21 -34.48 -5.58
CA ARG A 85 -25.15 -35.27 -4.94
C ARG A 85 -24.93 -36.58 -5.68
N ASP A 86 -26.01 -37.18 -6.17
CA ASP A 86 -26.03 -38.40 -6.97
C ASP A 86 -26.80 -38.09 -8.27
N PRO A 87 -26.18 -38.26 -9.46
CA PRO A 87 -26.87 -38.07 -10.73
C PRO A 87 -28.13 -38.93 -10.90
N ASP A 88 -28.15 -40.12 -10.28
CA ASP A 88 -29.26 -41.06 -10.37
C ASP A 88 -30.35 -40.78 -9.32
N ALA A 89 -30.06 -39.94 -8.32
CA ALA A 89 -30.99 -39.52 -7.27
C ALA A 89 -30.96 -37.99 -7.07
N PRO A 90 -31.71 -37.22 -7.90
CA PRO A 90 -31.61 -35.76 -7.95
C PRO A 90 -32.30 -35.03 -6.78
N GLY A 91 -32.66 -35.75 -5.69
CA GLY A 91 -33.23 -35.12 -4.50
C GLY A 91 -32.17 -34.39 -3.69
N PRO A 92 -31.21 -35.12 -3.07
CA PRO A 92 -30.14 -34.52 -2.29
C PRO A 92 -29.18 -33.71 -3.17
N ILE A 93 -28.89 -32.48 -2.76
CA ILE A 93 -27.95 -31.61 -3.47
C ILE A 93 -26.57 -31.66 -2.82
N ARG A 94 -25.54 -31.36 -3.61
CA ARG A 94 -24.17 -31.11 -3.13
C ARG A 94 -23.73 -29.66 -3.29
N ASP A 95 -24.33 -28.93 -4.23
CA ASP A 95 -23.96 -27.55 -4.54
C ASP A 95 -25.06 -26.85 -5.36
N ILE A 96 -24.84 -25.58 -5.67
CA ILE A 96 -25.66 -24.79 -6.60
C ILE A 96 -24.74 -24.26 -7.70
N ASP A 97 -25.10 -24.52 -8.96
CA ASP A 97 -24.35 -24.07 -10.14
C ASP A 97 -24.65 -22.59 -10.46
N ASN A 98 -24.26 -21.71 -9.54
CA ASN A 98 -24.39 -20.28 -9.68
C ASN A 98 -23.19 -19.54 -9.05
N PRO A 99 -22.59 -18.55 -9.73
CA PRO A 99 -21.43 -17.84 -9.19
C PRO A 99 -21.72 -17.10 -7.87
N VAL A 100 -22.92 -16.55 -7.70
CA VAL A 100 -23.31 -15.87 -6.44
C VAL A 100 -23.46 -16.89 -5.32
N ALA A 101 -24.08 -18.04 -5.58
CA ALA A 101 -24.22 -19.10 -4.58
C ALA A 101 -22.85 -19.65 -4.15
N ARG A 102 -21.92 -19.83 -5.08
CA ARG A 102 -20.54 -20.22 -4.76
C ARG A 102 -19.80 -19.12 -3.99
N TRP A 103 -19.97 -17.86 -4.36
CA TRP A 103 -19.37 -16.75 -3.61
C TRP A 103 -19.88 -16.72 -2.17
N LEU A 104 -21.20 -16.81 -1.96
CA LEU A 104 -21.80 -16.87 -0.62
C LEU A 104 -21.27 -18.04 0.20
N ARG A 105 -21.10 -19.22 -0.42
CA ARG A 105 -20.53 -20.40 0.24
C ARG A 105 -19.12 -20.14 0.80
N HIS A 106 -18.32 -19.35 0.09
CA HIS A 106 -16.93 -19.08 0.45
C HIS A 106 -16.72 -17.73 1.16
N SER A 107 -17.73 -16.85 1.19
CA SER A 107 -17.55 -15.46 1.65
C SER A 107 -17.10 -15.36 3.11
N GLY A 108 -17.59 -16.24 3.99
CA GLY A 108 -17.13 -16.30 5.38
C GLY A 108 -15.66 -16.68 5.48
N GLN A 109 -15.19 -17.62 4.67
CA GLN A 109 -13.78 -18.02 4.62
C GLN A 109 -12.91 -16.91 4.04
N TYR A 110 -13.33 -16.28 2.94
CA TYR A 110 -12.62 -15.14 2.36
C TYR A 110 -12.49 -13.98 3.34
N ALA A 111 -13.53 -13.68 4.11
CA ALA A 111 -13.45 -12.65 5.15
C ALA A 111 -12.40 -12.99 6.23
N GLN A 112 -12.33 -14.26 6.68
CA GLN A 112 -11.31 -14.71 7.64
C GLN A 112 -9.89 -14.58 7.07
N GLU A 113 -9.67 -15.02 5.83
CA GLU A 113 -8.38 -14.94 5.15
C GLU A 113 -7.94 -13.50 4.96
N LEU A 114 -8.84 -12.61 4.53
CA LEU A 114 -8.56 -11.19 4.34
C LEU A 114 -8.23 -10.48 5.67
N LEU A 115 -8.94 -10.78 6.75
CA LEU A 115 -8.65 -10.21 8.07
C LEU A 115 -7.30 -10.70 8.61
N ALA A 116 -6.98 -11.98 8.41
CA ALA A 116 -5.67 -12.52 8.79
C ALA A 116 -4.53 -11.84 8.02
N GLU A 117 -4.70 -11.65 6.71
CA GLU A 117 -3.72 -10.95 5.86
C GLU A 117 -3.55 -9.49 6.29
N LEU A 118 -4.65 -8.79 6.58
CA LEU A 118 -4.60 -7.42 7.10
C LEU A 118 -3.87 -7.35 8.44
N GLY A 119 -4.08 -8.30 9.34
CA GLY A 119 -3.36 -8.40 10.60
C GLY A 119 -1.85 -8.63 10.39
N TRP A 120 -1.48 -9.48 9.43
CA TRP A 120 -0.08 -9.72 9.07
C TRP A 120 0.58 -8.46 8.49
N LEU A 121 -0.05 -7.79 7.53
CA LEU A 121 0.45 -6.56 6.93
C LEU A 121 0.58 -5.43 7.95
N ALA A 122 -0.36 -5.31 8.89
CA ALA A 122 -0.28 -4.32 9.96
C ALA A 122 0.93 -4.57 10.88
N ALA A 123 1.22 -5.83 11.20
CA ALA A 123 2.41 -6.20 11.97
C ALA A 123 3.70 -5.90 11.20
N GLU A 124 3.78 -6.26 9.91
CA GLU A 124 4.95 -5.98 9.06
C GLU A 124 5.21 -4.48 8.93
N LEU A 125 4.16 -3.67 8.77
CA LEU A 125 4.28 -2.22 8.72
C LEU A 125 4.82 -1.66 10.05
N SER A 126 4.30 -2.15 11.18
CA SER A 126 4.78 -1.76 12.52
C SER A 126 6.26 -2.11 12.71
N ASP A 127 6.69 -3.31 12.31
CA ASP A 127 8.09 -3.74 12.39
C ASP A 127 8.99 -2.88 11.51
N THR A 128 8.53 -2.56 10.29
CA THR A 128 9.26 -1.67 9.37
C THR A 128 9.40 -0.26 9.92
N GLN A 129 8.34 0.28 10.54
CA GLN A 129 8.37 1.58 11.20
C GLN A 129 9.34 1.59 12.39
N ALA A 130 9.36 0.52 13.20
CA ALA A 130 10.31 0.38 14.30
C ALA A 130 11.76 0.28 13.81
N LEU A 131 12.00 -0.45 12.72
CA LEU A 131 13.32 -0.54 12.08
C LEU A 131 13.77 0.82 11.53
N LEU A 132 12.87 1.55 10.87
CA LEU A 132 13.15 2.88 10.35
C LEU A 132 13.47 3.86 11.48
N ALA A 133 12.67 3.88 12.56
CA ALA A 133 12.93 4.71 13.73
C ALA A 133 14.33 4.43 14.30
N LYS A 134 14.68 3.15 14.50
CA LYS A 134 16.03 2.77 14.96
C LYS A 134 17.13 3.20 13.99
N THR A 135 16.87 3.15 12.69
CA THR A 135 17.82 3.57 11.65
C THR A 135 18.04 5.08 11.73
N VAL A 136 16.97 5.85 11.91
CA VAL A 136 17.03 7.30 12.15
C VAL A 136 17.84 7.61 13.42
N ASP A 137 17.52 6.98 14.56
CA ASP A 137 18.26 7.17 15.82
C ASP A 137 19.76 6.89 15.67
N ASN A 138 20.11 5.82 14.93
CA ASN A 138 21.50 5.49 14.65
C ASN A 138 22.19 6.56 13.79
N TYR A 139 21.49 7.10 12.79
CA TYR A 139 22.03 8.17 11.95
C TYR A 139 22.21 9.46 12.75
N GLU A 140 21.24 9.85 13.57
CA GLU A 140 21.36 11.01 14.47
C GLU A 140 22.56 10.86 15.40
N THR A 141 22.74 9.67 15.99
CA THR A 141 23.88 9.37 16.86
C THR A 141 25.22 9.44 16.12
N VAL A 142 25.31 8.84 14.92
CA VAL A 142 26.56 8.83 14.13
C VAL A 142 26.92 10.23 13.63
N LEU A 143 25.92 11.04 13.30
CA LEU A 143 26.10 12.39 12.78
C LEU A 143 26.19 13.44 13.90
N GLY A 144 25.98 13.05 15.15
CA GLY A 144 26.03 13.96 16.30
C GLY A 144 24.91 15.01 16.31
N LEU A 145 23.77 14.70 15.68
CA LEU A 145 22.61 15.58 15.64
C LEU A 145 21.93 15.60 17.02
N ALA A 146 21.47 16.78 17.44
CA ALA A 146 20.59 16.88 18.59
C ALA A 146 19.19 16.33 18.28
N ASP A 147 18.43 15.93 19.31
CA ASP A 147 17.06 15.42 19.16
C ASP A 147 16.18 16.44 18.41
N GLY A 148 15.63 16.03 17.27
CA GLY A 148 14.82 16.88 16.39
C GLY A 148 15.62 17.88 15.52
N GLU A 149 16.95 17.83 15.51
CA GLU A 149 17.77 18.64 14.61
C GLU A 149 17.69 18.08 13.18
N PRO A 150 17.30 18.91 12.18
CA PRO A 150 17.19 18.43 10.81
C PRO A 150 18.58 18.08 10.27
N LEU A 151 18.70 16.90 9.66
CA LEU A 151 19.89 16.51 8.93
C LEU A 151 20.11 17.50 7.77
N THR A 152 21.22 18.25 7.76
CA THR A 152 21.59 19.04 6.59
C THR A 152 22.28 18.15 5.58
N VAL A 153 21.65 17.93 4.42
CA VAL A 153 22.28 17.31 3.25
C VAL A 153 22.73 18.40 2.28
N TRP A 154 23.75 18.11 1.47
CA TRP A 154 24.34 19.08 0.54
C TRP A 154 24.02 18.66 -0.90
N ARG A 155 23.33 19.52 -1.64
CA ARG A 155 22.94 19.27 -3.03
C ARG A 155 23.95 19.92 -3.97
N ALA A 156 24.58 19.11 -4.81
CA ALA A 156 25.40 19.58 -5.92
C ALA A 156 24.50 19.98 -7.10
N GLU A 157 24.71 21.15 -7.68
CA GLU A 157 23.89 21.71 -8.76
C GLU A 157 24.76 22.35 -9.85
N VAL A 158 24.26 22.32 -11.09
CA VAL A 158 24.76 23.13 -12.21
C VAL A 158 23.62 23.99 -12.76
N GLY A 159 23.70 25.30 -12.54
CA GLY A 159 22.57 26.20 -12.75
C GLY A 159 21.36 25.77 -11.90
N PRO A 160 20.16 25.56 -12.49
CA PRO A 160 18.98 25.08 -11.77
C PRO A 160 18.88 23.54 -11.70
N ILE A 161 19.87 22.80 -12.22
CA ILE A 161 19.79 21.35 -12.39
C ILE A 161 20.50 20.65 -11.23
N PRO A 162 19.81 19.84 -10.40
CA PRO A 162 20.44 19.05 -9.37
C PRO A 162 21.23 17.89 -9.99
N LEU A 163 22.49 17.73 -9.56
CA LEU A 163 23.37 16.63 -9.96
C LEU A 163 23.21 15.43 -9.02
N ALA A 164 23.35 15.66 -7.70
CA ALA A 164 23.22 14.64 -6.64
C ALA A 164 23.14 15.29 -5.25
N THR A 165 22.90 14.48 -4.22
CA THR A 165 22.84 14.89 -2.80
C THR A 165 23.85 14.13 -1.96
N TYR A 166 24.45 14.81 -0.97
CA TYR A 166 25.59 14.35 -0.17
C TYR A 166 25.38 14.59 1.31
N LEU A 167 26.08 13.85 2.16
CA LEU A 167 26.08 14.09 3.61
C LEU A 167 27.11 15.15 4.01
N SER A 168 28.04 15.54 3.13
CA SER A 168 29.03 16.56 3.39
C SER A 168 29.15 17.56 2.24
N ALA A 169 29.46 18.82 2.58
CA ALA A 169 29.76 19.85 1.59
C ALA A 169 30.98 19.46 0.73
N ASP A 170 31.97 18.79 1.31
CA ASP A 170 33.22 18.42 0.64
C ASP A 170 32.99 17.44 -0.51
N GLU A 171 32.15 16.42 -0.30
CA GLU A 171 31.79 15.46 -1.35
C GLU A 171 30.97 16.12 -2.45
N ALA A 172 30.04 17.01 -2.10
CA ALA A 172 29.27 17.79 -3.07
C ALA A 172 30.18 18.70 -3.91
N ARG A 173 31.16 19.36 -3.27
CA ARG A 173 32.18 20.19 -3.94
C ARG A 173 33.05 19.35 -4.88
N ALA A 174 33.49 18.17 -4.43
CA ALA A 174 34.27 17.26 -5.24
C ALA A 174 33.49 16.82 -6.49
N HIS A 175 32.21 16.48 -6.36
CA HIS A 175 31.38 16.12 -7.53
C HIS A 175 31.21 17.29 -8.50
N CYS A 176 30.92 18.50 -8.02
CA CYS A 176 30.84 19.68 -8.88
C CYS A 176 32.17 19.94 -9.62
N ALA A 177 33.30 19.78 -8.93
CA ALA A 177 34.62 19.91 -9.54
C ALA A 177 34.87 18.84 -10.61
N ASP A 178 34.59 17.56 -10.31
CA ASP A 178 34.75 16.45 -11.26
C ASP A 178 33.86 16.64 -12.50
N HIS A 179 32.62 17.07 -12.31
CA HIS A 179 31.68 17.37 -13.40
C HIS A 179 32.19 18.54 -14.26
N HIS A 180 32.69 19.61 -13.64
CA HIS A 180 33.30 20.73 -14.38
C HIS A 180 34.53 20.30 -15.18
N LEU A 181 35.42 19.52 -14.56
CA LEU A 181 36.64 19.03 -15.20
C LEU A 181 36.33 18.10 -16.38
N ALA A 182 35.24 17.33 -16.32
CA ALA A 182 34.79 16.49 -17.42
C ALA A 182 34.32 17.31 -18.64
N ASP A 183 33.62 18.42 -18.40
CA ASP A 183 33.07 19.28 -19.46
C ASP A 183 34.09 20.26 -20.05
N TYR A 184 34.98 20.81 -19.22
CA TYR A 184 35.85 21.93 -19.59
C TYR A 184 37.35 21.60 -19.56
N GLY A 185 37.74 20.45 -19.01
CA GLY A 185 39.13 20.00 -18.89
C GLY A 185 39.87 20.54 -17.65
N PRO A 186 41.12 20.07 -17.39
CA PRO A 186 41.85 20.30 -16.14
C PRO A 186 42.63 21.62 -16.05
N THR A 187 42.34 22.58 -16.93
CA THR A 187 43.19 23.78 -17.12
C THR A 187 42.88 24.93 -16.17
N ALA A 188 41.83 24.82 -15.36
CA ALA A 188 41.46 25.84 -14.38
C ALA A 188 41.74 25.36 -12.95
N SER A 189 42.25 26.26 -12.10
CA SER A 189 42.17 26.03 -10.65
C SER A 189 40.79 26.41 -10.15
N LEU A 190 40.17 25.54 -9.37
CA LEU A 190 38.82 25.73 -8.85
C LEU A 190 38.88 26.22 -7.40
N SER A 191 38.10 27.25 -7.09
CA SER A 191 37.93 27.79 -5.74
C SER A 191 36.44 27.89 -5.39
N TRP A 192 36.15 27.94 -4.09
CA TRP A 192 34.80 28.01 -3.56
C TRP A 192 34.68 29.18 -2.58
N TYR A 193 33.54 29.87 -2.60
CA TYR A 193 33.19 30.84 -1.56
C TYR A 193 31.72 30.72 -1.16
N GLU A 194 31.39 31.24 0.03
CA GLU A 194 30.04 31.34 0.57
C GLU A 194 29.30 32.52 -0.09
N GLU A 195 28.11 32.27 -0.65
CA GLU A 195 27.32 33.34 -1.29
C GLU A 195 26.85 34.40 -0.29
N GLU A 196 26.70 34.01 0.98
CA GLU A 196 26.36 34.89 2.10
C GLU A 196 27.25 34.54 3.31
N PRO A 197 27.62 35.50 4.17
CA PRO A 197 28.57 35.28 5.27
C PRO A 197 28.03 34.46 6.46
N ASP A 198 27.10 33.54 6.22
CA ASP A 198 26.52 32.63 7.23
C ASP A 198 26.88 31.17 6.92
N THR A 199 27.00 30.36 7.97
CA THR A 199 27.54 29.00 7.99
C THR A 199 26.68 27.93 7.30
N LEU A 200 25.47 28.28 6.85
CA LEU A 200 24.54 27.39 6.13
C LEU A 200 24.10 28.00 4.80
N THR A 201 25.02 28.64 4.10
CA THR A 201 24.75 29.30 2.82
C THR A 201 25.22 28.44 1.65
N ALA A 202 24.69 28.72 0.46
CA ALA A 202 25.14 28.04 -0.74
C ALA A 202 26.60 28.40 -1.03
N LEU A 203 27.41 27.40 -1.41
CA LEU A 203 28.77 27.60 -1.87
C LEU A 203 28.77 27.70 -3.39
N ARG A 204 29.43 28.73 -3.95
CA ARG A 204 29.59 28.91 -5.39
C ARG A 204 31.01 28.60 -5.83
N MET A 205 31.13 27.88 -6.95
CA MET A 205 32.43 27.53 -7.53
C MET A 205 32.87 28.57 -8.55
N HIS A 206 34.15 28.91 -8.51
CA HIS A 206 34.82 29.82 -9.44
C HIS A 206 36.01 29.11 -10.09
N ALA A 207 36.25 29.41 -11.36
CA ALA A 207 37.36 28.87 -12.12
C ALA A 207 38.36 30.00 -12.39
N VAL A 208 39.63 29.79 -12.06
CA VAL A 208 40.72 30.71 -12.40
C VAL A 208 41.51 30.09 -13.54
N GLY A 209 41.52 30.76 -14.69
CA GLY A 209 42.21 30.29 -15.89
C GLY A 209 43.74 30.41 -15.76
N GLN A 210 44.47 29.41 -16.24
CA GLN A 210 45.93 29.49 -16.37
C GLN A 210 46.30 30.34 -17.61
N GLY A 211 46.40 31.66 -17.45
CA GLY A 211 46.78 32.57 -18.53
C GLY A 211 47.15 33.97 -18.04
N GLU A 212 47.84 34.75 -18.88
CA GLU A 212 48.27 36.11 -18.59
C GLU A 212 47.03 37.02 -18.48
N GLY A 213 46.46 37.10 -17.27
CA GLY A 213 45.24 37.85 -17.00
C GLY A 213 44.38 37.40 -15.81
N ASP A 214 44.74 36.33 -15.07
CA ASP A 214 44.13 35.85 -13.79
C ASP A 214 42.67 36.28 -13.54
N ALA A 215 41.81 36.12 -14.55
CA ALA A 215 40.43 36.55 -14.45
C ALA A 215 39.65 35.42 -13.78
N GLU A 216 39.10 35.69 -12.60
CA GLU A 216 38.15 34.80 -11.94
C GLU A 216 36.88 34.72 -12.79
N LEU A 217 36.57 33.52 -13.29
CA LEU A 217 35.34 33.25 -14.03
C LEU A 217 34.34 32.58 -13.09
N GLU A 218 33.19 33.22 -12.96
CA GLU A 218 32.04 32.66 -12.26
C GLU A 218 31.51 31.43 -13.01
N THR A 219 31.32 30.33 -12.30
CA THR A 219 30.74 29.11 -12.88
C THR A 219 29.27 28.98 -12.48
N ALA A 220 28.54 28.10 -13.17
CA ALA A 220 27.16 27.77 -12.81
C ALA A 220 27.06 26.77 -11.65
N TYR A 221 28.17 26.25 -11.11
CA TYR A 221 28.15 25.18 -10.12
C TYR A 221 27.95 25.72 -8.71
N ARG A 222 27.03 25.08 -7.98
CA ARG A 222 26.67 25.43 -6.61
C ARG A 222 26.58 24.18 -5.74
N VAL A 223 26.85 24.36 -4.46
CA VAL A 223 26.61 23.35 -3.41
C VAL A 223 25.66 23.99 -2.40
N VAL A 224 24.43 23.49 -2.36
CA VAL A 224 23.32 24.11 -1.62
C VAL A 224 22.99 23.24 -0.40
N PRO A 225 23.01 23.77 0.84
CA PRO A 225 22.52 23.04 1.99
C PRO A 225 20.99 22.89 1.91
N VAL A 226 20.52 21.67 2.13
CA VAL A 226 19.10 21.31 2.10
C VAL A 226 18.77 20.61 3.42
N PRO A 227 17.89 21.17 4.26
CA PRO A 227 17.42 20.48 5.46
C PRO A 227 16.58 19.27 5.04
N ALA A 228 17.04 18.07 5.38
CA ALA A 228 16.27 16.85 5.24
C ALA A 228 15.35 16.72 6.45
N LEU A 229 14.04 16.80 6.19
CA LEU A 229 13.03 16.60 7.21
C LEU A 229 12.90 15.10 7.55
N PRO A 230 12.64 14.75 8.83
CA PRO A 230 12.46 13.36 9.25
C PRO A 230 11.19 12.73 8.67
N ALA A 231 10.22 13.54 8.26
CA ALA A 231 8.99 13.11 7.62
C ALA A 231 8.57 14.08 6.51
N TYR A 232 7.94 13.53 5.46
CA TYR A 232 7.32 14.31 4.40
C TYR A 232 6.00 14.93 4.90
N ASP A 233 5.89 16.27 4.85
CA ASP A 233 4.65 16.99 5.10
C ASP A 233 4.09 17.56 3.78
N PRO A 234 3.03 16.97 3.20
CA PRO A 234 2.43 17.46 1.96
C PRO A 234 1.71 18.81 2.10
N GLN A 235 1.53 19.34 3.32
CA GLN A 235 0.93 20.65 3.55
C GLN A 235 1.97 21.76 3.75
N ALA A 236 3.25 21.43 3.93
CA ALA A 236 4.30 22.42 4.21
C ALA A 236 4.54 23.41 3.04
N ASP A 237 4.22 23.01 1.81
CA ASP A 237 4.41 23.82 0.60
C ASP A 237 3.16 24.61 0.16
N ARG A 238 2.08 24.64 0.96
CA ARG A 238 0.83 25.36 0.64
C ARG A 238 0.75 26.73 1.31
#